data_AF-A0A345UIQ4-F1
#
_entry.id   AF-A0A345UIQ4-F1
#
_cell.length_a   1.000
_cell.length_b   1.000
_cell.length_c   1.000
_cell.angle_alpha   90.00
_cell.angle_beta   90.00
_cell.angle_gamma   90.00
#
_symmetry.space_group_name_H-M   'P 1'
#
loop_
_entity.id
_entity.type
_entity.pdbx_description
1 polymer ?
#
loop_
_entity_poly.entity_id
_entity_poly.type
_entity_poly.pdbx_seq_one_letter_code
_entity_poly.pdbx_strand_id
1 'polypeptide(L)'
;MAKGLKECPKCGEVMHKAYPRCVTCNHNFLSKSYSGSLNIIEKGNNLHIVEDDFFSTDGRIRRSTYFIRSLLLAIPNLFFAFPSDTGLYQYPGIIIFFLLIIIGLGIVSMIQGVKRLHDMNLEGVFVFLLLVPIVNLFFYIFMLIKDSYPGKNEFGEDPKKSERITNREFIKPSFSKNKPNRENEQSLTHDYKITDLEYLEKLANLKERGVISEEEFKSKKQKILGL
;
A
#
# COMPACT_ATOMS: atom_id res chain seq x y z
N MET A 1 9.34 -18.29 17.61
CA MET A 1 8.81 -18.71 16.29
C MET A 1 8.49 -17.44 15.50
N ALA A 2 9.29 -17.10 14.49
CA ALA A 2 9.13 -15.85 13.73
C ALA A 2 7.87 -15.91 12.84
N LYS A 3 6.77 -15.32 13.31
CA LYS A 3 5.53 -15.17 12.53
C LYS A 3 5.85 -14.27 11.33
N GLY A 4 5.58 -14.74 10.10
CA GLY A 4 5.63 -13.92 8.89
C GLY A 4 6.69 -14.29 7.85
N LEU A 5 7.58 -15.25 8.11
CA LEU A 5 8.58 -15.70 7.12
C LEU A 5 8.13 -16.98 6.38
N LYS A 6 8.53 -17.12 5.11
CA LYS A 6 8.40 -18.32 4.27
C LYS A 6 9.73 -18.58 3.56
N GLU A 7 10.03 -19.85 3.35
CA GLU A 7 11.15 -20.27 2.52
C GLU A 7 10.68 -20.50 1.08
N CYS A 8 11.46 -20.06 0.11
CA CYS A 8 11.14 -20.35 -1.29
C CYS A 8 11.47 -21.80 -1.64
N PRO A 9 10.54 -22.58 -2.23
CA PRO A 9 10.79 -23.96 -2.61
C PRO A 9 11.78 -24.11 -3.78
N LYS A 10 12.07 -23.02 -4.50
CA LYS A 10 12.99 -23.01 -5.65
C LYS A 10 14.40 -22.54 -5.30
N CYS A 11 14.52 -21.49 -4.48
CA CYS A 11 15.81 -20.85 -4.15
C CYS A 11 16.30 -21.15 -2.73
N GLY A 12 15.47 -21.75 -1.86
CA GLY A 12 15.80 -21.97 -0.45
C GLY A 12 15.85 -20.70 0.39
N GLU A 13 15.51 -19.54 -0.18
CA GLU A 13 15.68 -18.29 0.55
C GLU A 13 14.48 -17.96 1.45
N VAL A 14 14.81 -17.54 2.67
CA VAL A 14 13.87 -17.11 3.71
C VAL A 14 13.46 -15.66 3.48
N MET A 15 12.19 -15.45 3.17
CA MET A 15 11.61 -14.18 2.74
C MET A 15 10.31 -13.93 3.49
N HIS A 16 9.85 -12.68 3.56
CA HIS A 16 8.55 -12.39 4.16
C HIS A 16 7.39 -13.01 3.34
N LYS A 17 6.34 -13.49 4.02
CA LYS A 17 5.17 -14.14 3.40
C LYS A 17 4.45 -13.25 2.39
N ALA A 18 4.53 -11.93 2.57
CA ALA A 18 3.93 -10.93 1.69
C ALA A 18 4.57 -10.85 0.29
N TYR A 19 5.82 -11.31 0.10
CA TYR A 19 6.48 -11.21 -1.21
C TYR A 19 5.78 -12.11 -2.25
N PRO A 20 5.26 -11.56 -3.36
CA PRO A 20 4.58 -12.35 -4.38
C PRO A 20 5.55 -13.20 -5.21
N ARG A 21 6.87 -12.90 -5.17
CA ARG A 21 7.92 -13.69 -5.85
C ARG A 21 9.19 -13.80 -5.00
N CYS A 22 10.04 -14.82 -5.22
CA CYS A 22 11.39 -14.88 -4.60
C CYS A 22 12.24 -13.76 -5.20
N VAL A 23 12.88 -12.93 -4.36
CA VAL A 23 13.76 -11.84 -4.82
C VAL A 23 15.00 -12.41 -5.52
N THR A 24 15.47 -13.57 -5.06
CA THR A 24 16.68 -14.24 -5.57
C THR A 24 16.46 -14.96 -6.91
N CYS A 25 15.34 -15.69 -7.07
CA CYS A 25 15.11 -16.54 -8.26
C CYS A 25 13.86 -16.19 -9.07
N ASN A 26 13.15 -15.11 -8.71
CA ASN A 26 11.94 -14.63 -9.35
C ASN A 26 10.80 -15.67 -9.44
N HIS A 27 10.85 -16.73 -8.62
CA HIS A 27 9.79 -17.74 -8.54
C HIS A 27 8.48 -17.09 -8.07
N ASN A 28 7.43 -17.20 -8.88
CA ASN A 28 6.14 -16.59 -8.59
C ASN A 28 5.33 -17.46 -7.62
N PHE A 29 4.96 -16.89 -6.48
CA PHE A 29 4.12 -17.54 -5.46
C PHE A 29 2.62 -17.30 -5.67
N LEU A 30 2.25 -16.42 -6.60
CA LEU A 30 0.86 -16.08 -6.89
C LEU A 30 0.22 -17.11 -7.84
N SER A 31 -0.29 -18.20 -7.28
CA SER A 31 -1.42 -18.95 -7.86
C SER A 31 -2.77 -18.56 -7.22
N LYS A 32 -2.79 -17.59 -6.31
CA LYS A 32 -4.02 -17.07 -5.70
C LYS A 32 -3.99 -15.54 -5.63
N SER A 33 -4.78 -14.91 -6.50
CA SER A 33 -5.09 -13.49 -6.49
C SER A 33 -5.67 -13.08 -5.15
N TYR A 34 -4.96 -12.23 -4.40
CA TYR A 34 -5.52 -11.54 -3.24
C TYR A 34 -6.03 -10.17 -3.69
N SER A 35 -7.35 -9.98 -3.58
CA SER A 35 -8.08 -8.75 -3.89
C SER A 35 -8.12 -7.85 -2.66
N GLY A 36 -6.99 -7.26 -2.27
CA GLY A 36 -6.90 -6.28 -1.19
C GLY A 36 -6.07 -5.08 -1.62
N SER A 37 -6.58 -3.87 -1.41
CA SER A 37 -5.87 -2.61 -1.63
C SER A 37 -4.78 -2.44 -0.56
N LEU A 38 -3.57 -2.92 -0.87
CA LEU A 38 -2.37 -2.66 -0.08
C LEU A 38 -2.00 -1.19 -0.22
N ASN A 39 -1.66 -0.51 0.88
CA ASN A 39 -1.06 0.82 0.85
C ASN A 39 0.45 0.67 1.09
N ILE A 40 1.25 0.89 0.05
CA ILE A 40 2.72 0.87 0.13
C ILE A 40 3.18 2.30 0.38
N ILE A 41 3.76 2.56 1.56
CA ILE A 41 4.44 3.82 1.86
C ILE A 41 5.94 3.50 1.94
N GLU A 42 6.72 3.94 0.95
CA GLU A 42 8.19 3.85 0.98
C GLU A 42 8.73 4.88 1.97
N LYS A 43 9.28 4.41 3.10
CA LYS A 43 9.99 5.25 4.07
C LYS A 43 11.39 4.65 4.29
N GLY A 44 12.32 4.95 3.38
CA GLY A 44 13.65 4.32 3.32
C GLY A 44 13.62 2.89 2.74
N ASN A 45 14.64 2.08 3.02
CA ASN A 45 14.77 0.69 2.53
C ASN A 45 13.74 -0.30 3.12
N ASN A 46 12.74 0.18 3.86
CA ASN A 46 11.74 -0.64 4.54
C ASN A 46 10.35 -0.34 3.99
N LEU A 47 9.76 -1.35 3.35
CA LEU A 47 8.41 -1.35 2.84
C LEU A 47 7.43 -1.53 4.01
N HIS A 48 6.82 -0.46 4.49
CA HIS A 48 5.75 -0.56 5.47
C HIS A 48 4.42 -0.68 4.72
N ILE A 49 3.87 -1.90 4.73
CA ILE A 49 2.50 -2.16 4.27
C ILE A 49 1.58 -1.64 5.38
N VAL A 50 0.87 -0.54 5.13
CA VAL A 50 -0.19 -0.10 6.03
C VAL A 50 -1.45 -0.86 5.62
N GLU A 51 -1.71 -1.96 6.30
CA GLU A 51 -2.94 -2.72 6.14
C GLU A 51 -4.11 -1.90 6.69
N ASP A 52 -5.13 -1.68 5.87
CA ASP A 52 -6.38 -1.06 6.30
C ASP A 52 -7.12 -2.04 7.23
N ASP A 53 -6.81 -2.00 8.52
CA ASP A 53 -7.52 -2.81 9.51
C ASP A 53 -8.98 -2.36 9.60
N PHE A 54 -9.92 -3.31 9.69
CA PHE A 54 -11.34 -3.01 9.77
C PHE A 54 -11.76 -2.57 11.18
N PHE A 55 -11.03 -2.99 12.22
CA PHE A 55 -11.41 -2.75 13.61
C PHE A 55 -10.56 -1.68 14.32
N SER A 56 -9.44 -1.25 13.72
CA SER A 56 -8.69 -0.11 14.24
C SER A 56 -9.36 1.23 13.90
N THR A 57 -9.14 2.25 14.72
CA THR A 57 -9.51 3.65 14.44
C THR A 57 -8.41 4.42 13.71
N ASP A 58 -7.22 3.82 13.56
CA ASP A 58 -6.06 4.44 12.94
C ASP A 58 -6.21 4.53 11.43
N GLY A 59 -5.73 5.64 10.87
CA GLY A 59 -5.70 5.87 9.43
C GLY A 59 -6.90 6.62 8.89
N ARG A 60 -7.00 6.62 7.57
CA ARG A 60 -7.97 7.42 6.79
C ARG A 60 -8.70 6.53 5.81
N ILE A 61 -9.99 6.79 5.63
CA ILE A 61 -10.83 6.07 4.67
C ILE A 61 -11.38 6.99 3.59
N ARG A 62 -11.36 6.53 2.34
CA ARG A 62 -11.97 7.23 1.21
C ARG A 62 -13.49 7.25 1.33
N ARG A 63 -14.12 8.30 0.77
CA ARG A 63 -15.58 8.44 0.73
C ARG A 63 -16.31 7.23 0.12
N SER A 64 -15.78 6.64 -0.96
CA SER A 64 -16.39 5.50 -1.64
C SER A 64 -16.33 4.24 -0.79
N THR A 65 -15.18 3.97 -0.18
CA THR A 65 -14.98 2.83 0.72
C THR A 65 -15.84 2.98 1.97
N TYR A 66 -15.92 4.19 2.53
CA TYR A 66 -16.80 4.50 3.65
C TYR A 66 -18.26 4.21 3.29
N PHE A 67 -18.76 4.76 2.17
CA PHE A 67 -20.14 4.54 1.72
C PHE A 67 -20.48 3.04 1.53
N ILE A 68 -19.60 2.28 0.86
CA ILE A 68 -19.83 0.85 0.62
C ILE A 68 -19.81 0.07 1.95
N ARG A 69 -18.84 0.35 2.84
CA ARG A 69 -18.77 -0.30 4.16
C ARG A 69 -19.99 0.02 5.02
N SER A 70 -20.41 1.29 5.06
CA SER A 70 -21.62 1.72 5.76
C SER A 70 -22.87 1.04 5.21
N LEU A 71 -22.99 0.90 3.89
CA LEU A 71 -24.10 0.18 3.27
C LEU A 71 -24.11 -1.31 3.66
N LEU A 72 -22.96 -1.98 3.62
CA LEU A 72 -22.84 -3.39 4.01
C LEU A 72 -23.20 -3.60 5.50
N LEU A 73 -22.77 -2.70 6.38
CA LEU A 73 -23.11 -2.74 7.81
C LEU A 73 -24.59 -2.42 8.07
N ALA A 74 -25.26 -1.70 7.16
CA ALA A 74 -26.69 -1.39 7.28
C ALA A 74 -27.61 -2.56 6.86
N ILE A 75 -27.14 -3.50 6.03
CA ILE A 75 -27.95 -4.62 5.52
C ILE A 75 -28.58 -5.45 6.65
N PRO A 76 -27.83 -5.92 7.68
CA PRO A 76 -28.45 -6.66 8.78
C PRO A 76 -29.51 -5.83 9.50
N ASN A 77 -29.29 -4.52 9.68
CA ASN A 77 -30.25 -3.63 10.33
C ASN A 77 -31.57 -3.55 9.54
N LEU A 78 -31.53 -3.52 8.21
CA LEU A 78 -32.73 -3.53 7.35
C LEU A 78 -33.57 -4.79 7.54
N PHE A 79 -32.93 -5.97 7.69
CA PHE A 79 -33.66 -7.22 7.89
C PHE A 79 -34.47 -7.23 9.19
N PHE A 80 -33.98 -6.54 10.23
CA PHE A 80 -34.63 -6.48 11.55
C PHE A 80 -35.52 -5.24 11.75
N ALA A 81 -35.32 -4.18 10.95
CA ALA A 81 -36.12 -2.96 11.03
C ALA A 81 -37.57 -3.17 10.60
N PHE A 82 -37.83 -4.18 9.76
CA PHE A 82 -39.19 -4.56 9.39
C PHE A 82 -39.71 -5.62 10.39
N PRO A 83 -40.75 -5.32 11.17
CA PRO A 83 -41.40 -6.32 11.99
C PRO A 83 -41.96 -7.39 11.04
N SER A 84 -41.34 -8.56 11.06
CA SER A 84 -41.90 -9.73 10.39
C SER A 84 -42.89 -10.38 11.36
N ASP A 85 -44.10 -10.72 10.87
CA ASP A 85 -45.12 -11.48 11.63
C ASP A 85 -44.69 -12.94 11.92
N THR A 86 -43.40 -13.22 11.91
CA THR A 86 -42.78 -14.54 12.04
C THR A 86 -42.85 -15.10 13.45
N GLY A 87 -43.39 -14.36 14.43
CA GLY A 87 -43.46 -14.77 15.84
C GLY A 87 -42.10 -14.82 16.56
N LEU A 88 -40.98 -14.53 15.87
CA LEU A 88 -39.62 -14.61 16.43
C LEU A 88 -39.41 -13.66 17.63
N TYR A 89 -40.12 -12.52 17.66
CA TYR A 89 -40.07 -11.56 18.75
C TYR A 89 -40.77 -12.03 20.04
N GLN A 90 -41.48 -13.17 20.02
CA GLN A 90 -42.08 -13.74 21.22
C GLN A 90 -41.04 -14.40 22.14
N TYR A 91 -39.83 -14.67 21.63
CA TYR A 91 -38.75 -15.29 22.39
C TYR A 91 -37.77 -14.22 22.89
N PRO A 92 -37.64 -14.00 24.22
CA PRO A 92 -36.78 -12.95 24.76
C PRO A 92 -35.29 -13.16 24.43
N GLY A 93 -34.84 -14.41 24.32
CA GLY A 93 -33.46 -14.72 23.93
C GLY A 93 -33.11 -14.24 22.51
N ILE A 94 -34.09 -14.26 21.59
CA ILE A 94 -33.92 -13.79 20.21
C ILE A 94 -33.77 -12.26 20.20
N ILE A 95 -34.59 -11.54 20.98
CA ILE A 95 -34.50 -10.08 21.12
C ILE A 95 -33.12 -9.68 21.66
N ILE A 96 -32.65 -10.32 22.73
CA ILE A 96 -31.34 -10.02 23.33
C ILE A 96 -30.21 -10.28 22.34
N PHE A 97 -30.26 -11.42 21.64
CA PHE A 97 -29.27 -11.74 20.61
C PHE A 97 -29.21 -10.68 19.50
N PHE A 98 -30.37 -10.19 19.05
CA PHE A 98 -30.42 -9.11 18.05
C PHE A 98 -29.88 -7.79 18.56
N LEU A 99 -30.19 -7.40 19.80
CA LEU A 99 -29.63 -6.20 20.40
C LEU A 99 -28.10 -6.25 20.43
N LEU A 100 -27.51 -7.40 20.75
CA LEU A 100 -26.06 -7.58 20.74
C LEU A 100 -25.46 -7.43 19.34
N ILE A 101 -26.11 -7.97 18.31
CA ILE A 101 -25.69 -7.81 16.91
C ILE A 101 -25.73 -6.34 16.49
N ILE A 102 -26.85 -5.65 16.76
CA ILE A 102 -27.02 -4.24 16.39
C ILE A 102 -25.97 -3.38 17.08
N ILE A 103 -25.71 -3.61 18.37
CA ILE A 103 -24.66 -2.90 19.12
C ILE A 103 -23.28 -3.17 18.49
N GLY A 104 -22.94 -4.43 18.23
CA GLY A 104 -21.66 -4.80 17.63
C GLY A 104 -21.42 -4.15 16.26
N LEU A 105 -22.41 -4.22 15.37
CA LEU A 105 -22.35 -3.58 14.05
C LEU A 105 -22.32 -2.05 14.16
N GLY A 106 -23.03 -1.48 15.15
CA GLY A 106 -23.01 -0.05 15.46
C GLY A 106 -21.60 0.43 15.83
N ILE A 107 -20.91 -0.30 16.71
CA ILE A 107 -19.52 0.01 17.10
C ILE A 107 -18.60 0.00 15.88
N VAL A 108 -18.71 -1.02 15.02
CA VAL A 108 -17.92 -1.10 13.80
C VAL A 108 -18.22 0.07 12.86
N SER A 109 -19.49 0.45 12.70
CA SER A 109 -19.90 1.61 11.92
C SER A 109 -19.28 2.92 12.47
N MET A 110 -19.24 3.07 13.79
CA MET A 110 -18.58 4.21 14.44
C MET A 110 -17.08 4.22 14.18
N ILE A 111 -16.40 3.08 14.24
CA ILE A 111 -14.96 2.98 13.92
C ILE A 111 -14.70 3.46 12.47
N GLN A 112 -15.52 3.05 11.51
CA GLN A 112 -15.40 3.56 10.13
C GLN A 112 -15.71 5.05 10.04
N GLY A 113 -16.67 5.55 10.83
CA GLY A 113 -16.99 6.97 10.94
C GLY A 113 -15.81 7.80 11.44
N VAL A 114 -15.12 7.35 12.50
CA VAL A 114 -13.90 7.99 13.03
C VAL A 114 -12.83 8.12 11.95
N LYS A 115 -12.56 7.05 11.20
CA LYS A 115 -11.61 7.07 10.07
C LYS A 115 -11.98 8.08 8.98
N ARG A 116 -13.28 8.29 8.76
CA ARG A 116 -13.78 9.26 7.78
C ARG A 116 -13.68 10.69 8.32
N LEU A 117 -13.86 10.90 9.62
CA LEU A 117 -13.60 12.19 10.27
C LEU A 117 -12.12 12.56 10.22
N HIS A 118 -11.24 11.60 10.49
CA HIS A 118 -9.79 11.75 10.32
C HIS A 118 -9.41 12.15 8.89
N ASP A 119 -10.09 11.59 7.89
CA ASP A 119 -9.85 11.95 6.49
C ASP A 119 -10.24 13.41 6.16
N MET A 120 -11.14 14.01 6.94
CA MET A 120 -11.53 15.44 6.84
C MET A 120 -10.75 16.34 7.80
N ASN A 121 -9.75 15.81 8.50
CA ASN A 121 -8.99 16.50 9.55
C ASN A 121 -9.87 16.98 10.73
N LEU A 122 -10.87 16.17 11.08
CA LEU A 122 -11.73 16.37 12.25
C LEU A 122 -11.43 15.35 13.33
N GLU A 123 -11.71 15.71 14.57
CA GLU A 123 -11.54 14.84 15.72
C GLU A 123 -12.55 13.67 15.70
N GLY A 124 -12.12 12.51 16.20
CA GLY A 124 -12.99 11.32 16.30
C GLY A 124 -14.21 11.52 17.21
N VAL A 125 -14.21 12.51 18.11
CA VAL A 125 -15.31 12.80 19.04
C VAL A 125 -16.60 13.17 18.30
N PHE A 126 -16.51 13.78 17.11
CA PHE A 126 -17.69 14.11 16.31
C PHE A 126 -18.49 12.87 15.87
N VAL A 127 -17.92 11.66 15.98
CA VAL A 127 -18.64 10.41 15.69
C VAL A 127 -19.87 10.21 16.59
N PHE A 128 -19.87 10.78 17.81
CA PHE A 128 -21.01 10.68 18.71
C PHE A 128 -22.27 11.39 18.18
N LEU A 129 -22.13 12.30 17.21
CA LEU A 129 -23.27 12.90 16.52
C LEU A 129 -24.10 11.86 15.74
N LEU A 130 -23.49 10.72 15.39
CA LEU A 130 -24.19 9.60 14.73
C LEU A 130 -25.12 8.84 15.69
N LEU A 131 -25.04 9.04 17.02
CA LEU A 131 -25.97 8.39 17.97
C LEU A 131 -27.35 9.06 18.00
N VAL A 132 -27.43 10.34 17.64
CA VAL A 132 -28.68 11.09 17.69
C VAL A 132 -29.42 10.91 16.36
N PRO A 133 -30.61 10.27 16.28
CA PRO A 133 -31.20 9.79 15.02
C PRO A 133 -31.35 10.86 13.93
N ILE A 134 -31.86 12.05 14.31
CA ILE A 134 -32.07 13.15 13.36
C ILE A 134 -30.72 13.74 12.91
N VAL A 135 -29.82 13.98 13.87
CA VAL A 135 -28.50 14.56 13.59
C VAL A 135 -27.65 13.58 12.76
N ASN A 136 -27.74 12.29 13.04
CA ASN A 136 -27.05 11.21 12.35
C ASN A 136 -27.31 11.28 10.84
N LEU A 137 -28.56 11.44 10.42
CA LEU A 137 -28.90 11.50 9.00
C LEU A 137 -28.20 12.66 8.28
N PHE A 138 -28.33 13.88 8.83
CA PHE A 138 -27.69 15.07 8.25
C PHE A 138 -26.17 15.00 8.31
N PHE A 139 -25.62 14.50 9.42
CA PHE A 139 -24.18 14.39 9.61
C PHE A 139 -23.57 13.33 8.69
N TYR A 140 -24.24 12.20 8.50
CA TYR A 140 -23.83 11.17 7.55
C TYR A 140 -23.80 11.72 6.11
N ILE A 141 -24.85 12.44 5.69
CA ILE A 141 -24.89 13.10 4.38
C ILE A 141 -23.73 14.10 4.25
N PHE A 142 -23.48 14.90 5.29
CA PHE A 142 -22.35 15.81 5.33
C PHE A 142 -21.00 15.07 5.14
N MET A 143 -20.79 13.95 5.82
CA MET A 143 -19.60 13.11 5.68
C MET A 143 -19.44 12.48 4.28
N LEU A 144 -20.53 12.29 3.54
CA LEU A 144 -20.50 11.77 2.17
C LEU A 144 -20.16 12.85 1.13
N ILE A 145 -20.62 14.08 1.35
CA ILE A 145 -20.44 15.19 0.40
C ILE A 145 -19.09 15.88 0.62
N LYS A 146 -18.65 16.04 1.86
CA LYS A 146 -17.44 16.79 2.21
C LYS A 146 -16.19 16.16 1.61
N ASP A 147 -15.35 16.96 0.96
CA ASP A 147 -14.09 16.47 0.41
C ASP A 147 -13.05 16.14 1.48
N SER A 148 -12.20 15.16 1.16
CA SER A 148 -11.03 14.77 1.96
C SER A 148 -10.03 15.91 2.10
N TYR A 149 -9.33 15.98 3.22
CA TYR A 149 -8.24 16.92 3.43
C TYR A 149 -7.09 16.66 2.43
N PRO A 150 -6.62 17.68 1.69
CA PRO A 150 -5.62 17.50 0.65
C PRO A 150 -4.25 17.21 1.26
N GLY A 151 -3.59 16.15 0.76
CA GLY A 151 -2.24 15.79 1.18
C GLY A 151 -2.18 15.02 2.50
N LYS A 152 -1.04 15.09 3.18
CA LYS A 152 -0.77 14.37 4.43
C LYS A 152 -1.36 15.14 5.60
N ASN A 153 -1.99 14.44 6.54
CA ASN A 153 -2.43 14.98 7.83
C ASN A 153 -1.82 14.16 8.98
N GLU A 154 -2.20 14.51 10.21
CA GLU A 154 -1.72 13.85 11.44
C GLU A 154 -2.14 12.37 11.53
N PHE A 155 -3.22 12.01 10.84
CA PHE A 155 -3.79 10.65 10.80
C PHE A 155 -3.20 9.78 9.68
N GLY A 156 -2.36 10.32 8.80
CA GLY A 156 -1.66 9.56 7.77
C GLY A 156 -1.67 10.21 6.37
N GLU A 157 -1.19 9.45 5.40
CA GLU A 157 -1.16 9.86 3.99
C GLU A 157 -2.54 9.81 3.34
N ASP A 158 -2.71 10.59 2.26
CA ASP A 158 -3.96 10.60 1.50
C ASP A 158 -4.23 9.21 0.89
N PRO A 159 -5.34 8.54 1.24
CA PRO A 159 -5.66 7.22 0.71
C PRO A 159 -5.90 7.23 -0.81
N LYS A 160 -6.06 8.41 -1.45
CA LYS A 160 -6.05 8.51 -2.92
C LYS A 160 -4.66 8.40 -3.52
N LYS A 161 -3.61 8.82 -2.81
CA LYS A 161 -2.22 8.70 -3.31
C LYS A 161 -1.72 7.27 -3.18
N SER A 162 -1.97 6.63 -2.04
CA SER A 162 -1.56 5.23 -1.82
C SER A 162 -2.17 4.27 -2.85
N GLU A 163 -3.47 4.41 -3.15
CA GLU A 163 -4.13 3.60 -4.19
C GLU A 163 -3.60 3.87 -5.61
N ARG A 164 -3.18 5.11 -5.90
CA ARG A 164 -2.56 5.45 -7.19
C ARG A 164 -1.15 4.87 -7.32
N ILE A 165 -0.39 4.88 -6.25
CA ILE A 165 0.96 4.30 -6.20
C ILE A 165 0.85 2.80 -6.39
N THR A 166 -0.02 2.13 -5.62
CA THR A 166 -0.19 0.68 -5.74
C THR A 166 -0.74 0.28 -7.10
N ASN A 167 -1.77 0.95 -7.63
CA ASN A 167 -2.21 0.66 -9.00
C ASN A 167 -1.13 0.94 -10.06
N ARG A 168 -0.25 1.94 -9.89
CA ARG A 168 0.84 2.20 -10.85
C ARG A 168 2.00 1.21 -10.73
N GLU A 169 2.35 0.76 -9.53
CA GLU A 169 3.38 -0.25 -9.27
C GLU A 169 2.91 -1.68 -9.61
N PHE A 170 1.62 -1.98 -9.46
CA PHE A 170 1.08 -3.27 -9.89
C PHE A 170 0.83 -3.31 -11.41
N ILE A 171 0.51 -2.18 -12.07
CA ILE A 171 0.34 -2.10 -13.54
C ILE A 171 1.69 -1.95 -14.27
N LYS A 172 2.71 -1.35 -13.65
CA LYS A 172 4.08 -1.42 -14.16
C LYS A 172 4.86 -2.45 -13.36
N PRO A 173 5.11 -3.67 -13.86
CA PRO A 173 6.31 -4.36 -13.42
C PRO A 173 7.47 -3.41 -13.72
N SER A 174 8.04 -2.81 -12.68
CA SER A 174 9.31 -2.09 -12.74
C SER A 174 10.40 -3.12 -13.02
N PHE A 175 10.44 -3.60 -14.26
CA PHE A 175 11.71 -3.87 -14.88
C PHE A 175 12.36 -2.51 -15.08
N SER A 176 13.05 -2.03 -14.04
CA SER A 176 13.96 -0.90 -14.13
C SER A 176 15.12 -1.31 -15.03
N LYS A 177 14.88 -1.30 -16.34
CA LYS A 177 15.92 -0.86 -17.28
C LYS A 177 16.00 0.63 -17.05
N ASN A 178 16.99 1.08 -16.28
CA ASN A 178 17.52 2.41 -16.46
C ASN A 178 17.97 2.49 -17.92
N LYS A 179 17.08 2.98 -18.79
CA LYS A 179 17.40 3.42 -20.12
C LYS A 179 17.72 4.91 -19.98
N PRO A 180 19.01 5.31 -19.96
CA PRO A 180 19.32 6.73 -20.02
C PRO A 180 18.74 7.31 -21.31
N ASN A 181 18.22 8.53 -21.18
CA ASN A 181 17.48 9.26 -22.21
C ASN A 181 18.24 9.28 -23.54
N ARG A 182 17.53 8.91 -24.61
CA ARG A 182 17.94 9.13 -26.00
C ARG A 182 17.62 10.57 -26.38
N GLU A 183 18.49 11.48 -26.03
CA GLU A 183 18.66 12.77 -26.71
C GLU A 183 20.17 13.03 -26.64
N ASN A 184 20.79 13.24 -27.81
CA ASN A 184 22.24 13.37 -28.06
C ASN A 184 22.93 12.12 -28.65
N GLU A 185 22.30 11.49 -29.65
CA GLU A 185 23.07 10.88 -30.74
C GLU A 185 23.64 12.02 -31.60
N GLN A 186 24.86 12.44 -31.33
CA GLN A 186 25.77 12.93 -32.37
C GLN A 186 27.18 13.07 -31.81
N SER A 187 28.01 12.08 -32.17
CA SER A 187 29.38 12.21 -32.68
C SER A 187 30.43 11.31 -31.98
N LEU A 188 31.08 10.49 -32.82
CA LEU A 188 32.45 9.95 -32.72
C LEU A 188 32.71 8.66 -31.89
N THR A 189 32.49 7.53 -32.57
CA THR A 189 33.46 6.43 -32.84
C THR A 189 34.28 5.82 -31.68
N HIS A 190 33.95 4.59 -31.27
CA HIS A 190 34.74 3.36 -31.55
C HIS A 190 34.02 2.13 -30.96
N ASP A 191 34.06 1.00 -31.67
CA ASP A 191 33.39 -0.26 -31.33
C ASP A 191 34.19 -1.03 -30.26
N TYR A 192 34.05 -0.64 -28.99
CA TYR A 192 34.68 -1.38 -27.87
C TYR A 192 33.72 -2.40 -27.26
N LYS A 193 34.25 -3.59 -26.97
CA LYS A 193 33.49 -4.66 -26.33
C LYS A 193 33.19 -4.28 -24.88
N ILE A 194 32.01 -4.65 -24.40
CA ILE A 194 31.51 -4.39 -23.04
C ILE A 194 32.51 -4.84 -21.95
N THR A 195 33.28 -5.90 -22.22
CA THR A 195 34.34 -6.41 -21.34
C THR A 195 35.50 -5.43 -21.14
N ASP A 196 35.82 -4.63 -22.15
CA ASP A 196 36.95 -3.71 -22.13
C ASP A 196 36.62 -2.47 -21.29
N LEU A 197 35.35 -2.04 -21.34
CA LEU A 197 34.81 -0.97 -20.50
C LEU A 197 34.76 -1.38 -19.02
N GLU A 198 34.35 -2.61 -18.71
CA GLU A 198 34.33 -3.14 -17.34
C GLU A 198 35.75 -3.25 -16.75
N TYR A 199 36.75 -3.59 -17.58
CA TYR A 199 38.15 -3.64 -17.15
C TYR A 199 38.74 -2.25 -16.90
N LEU A 200 38.37 -1.24 -17.70
CA LEU A 200 38.76 0.15 -17.48
C LEU A 200 38.17 0.72 -16.18
N GLU A 201 36.94 0.34 -15.83
CA GLU A 201 36.29 0.74 -14.58
C GLU A 201 37.02 0.14 -13.35
N LYS A 202 37.49 -1.11 -13.45
CA LYS A 202 38.33 -1.73 -12.41
C LYS A 202 39.66 -1.02 -12.27
N LEU A 203 40.30 -0.65 -13.37
CA LEU A 203 41.55 0.14 -13.35
C LEU A 203 41.34 1.53 -12.74
N ALA A 204 40.22 2.19 -13.03
CA ALA A 204 39.90 3.51 -12.45
C ALA A 204 39.71 3.42 -10.92
N ASN A 205 39.02 2.38 -10.45
CA ASN A 205 38.87 2.12 -9.02
C ASN A 205 40.21 1.83 -8.31
N LEU A 206 41.15 1.14 -8.97
CA LEU A 206 42.47 0.86 -8.40
C LEU A 206 43.33 2.13 -8.29
N LYS A 207 43.18 3.05 -9.24
CA LYS A 207 43.82 4.36 -9.20
C LYS A 207 43.26 5.22 -8.07
N GLU A 208 41.93 5.27 -7.91
CA GLU A 208 41.29 6.03 -6.81
C GLU A 208 41.70 5.52 -5.43
N ARG A 209 41.98 4.22 -5.31
CA ARG A 209 42.52 3.60 -4.09
C ARG A 209 44.03 3.81 -3.92
N GLY A 210 44.68 4.55 -4.82
CA GLY A 210 46.11 4.86 -4.77
C GLY A 210 47.02 3.66 -5.04
N VAL A 211 46.48 2.56 -5.58
CA VAL A 211 47.23 1.31 -5.80
C VAL A 211 48.09 1.38 -7.07
N ILE A 212 47.68 2.20 -8.05
CA ILE A 212 48.41 2.43 -9.30
C ILE A 212 48.62 3.93 -9.53
N SER A 213 49.73 4.28 -10.19
CA SER A 213 50.03 5.67 -10.52
C SER A 213 49.23 6.16 -11.72
N GLU A 214 49.11 7.49 -11.87
CA GLU A 214 48.37 8.08 -12.99
C GLU A 214 48.97 7.78 -14.36
N GLU A 215 50.30 7.64 -14.40
CA GLU A 215 51.04 7.32 -15.62
C GLU A 215 50.77 5.87 -16.04
N GLU A 216 50.72 4.95 -15.07
CA GLU A 216 50.37 3.55 -15.32
C GLU A 216 48.92 3.38 -15.79
N PHE A 217 47.99 4.16 -15.21
CA PHE A 217 46.58 4.15 -15.63
C PHE A 217 46.43 4.63 -17.08
N LYS A 218 47.09 5.73 -17.45
CA LYS A 218 47.06 6.26 -18.82
C LYS A 218 47.62 5.28 -19.84
N SER A 219 48.76 4.64 -19.54
CA SER A 219 49.37 3.65 -20.43
C SER A 219 48.46 2.44 -20.67
N LYS A 220 47.83 1.91 -19.62
CA LYS A 220 46.91 0.77 -19.74
C LYS A 220 45.62 1.15 -20.46
N LYS A 221 45.09 2.35 -20.21
CA LYS A 221 43.91 2.89 -20.90
C LYS A 221 44.15 3.03 -22.40
N GLN A 222 45.30 3.55 -22.82
CA GLN A 222 45.68 3.66 -24.24
C GLN A 222 45.75 2.30 -24.93
N LYS A 223 46.38 1.30 -24.29
CA LYS A 223 46.45 -0.06 -24.84
C LYS A 223 45.07 -0.70 -25.07
N ILE A 224 44.14 -0.50 -24.14
CA ILE A 224 42.79 -1.08 -24.24
C ILE A 224 41.95 -0.36 -25.29
N LEU A 225 42.12 0.95 -25.38
CA LEU A 225 41.43 1.75 -26.40
C LEU A 225 42.13 1.68 -27.77
N GLY A 226 43.30 1.05 -27.91
CA GLY A 226 44.02 1.02 -29.18
C GLY A 226 44.35 2.43 -29.72
N LEU A 227 44.51 3.40 -28.83
CA LEU A 227 44.86 4.80 -29.11
C LEU A 227 46.36 5.06 -28.95
#